data_AF-A0A2X0M625-F1
#
_entry.id   AF-A0A2X0M625-F1
#
_cell.length_a   1.000
_cell.length_b   1.000
_cell.length_c   1.000
_cell.angle_alpha   90.00
_cell.angle_beta   90.00
_cell.angle_gamma   90.00
#
_symmetry.space_group_name_H-M   'P 1'
#
loop_
_entity.id
_entity.type
_entity.pdbx_description
1 polymer ?
#
loop_
_entity_poly.entity_id
_entity_poly.type
_entity_poly.pdbx_seq_one_letter_code
_entity_poly.pdbx_strand_id
1 'polypeptide(L)'
;MVLVNIYTWLRCLIFLSQLAFPVLASMSTEERLACQTFPDAPDLAKCPEGTIFVSPTAASAHFRTIQKAFDYIAKMELNTAVTVLIGKGLYLTGVLVDHPAPVIVLGQITAQASDSGVLNNSVRIARKRALLKSDGYHNDATATLKISNSPDVKIYNVDIEQLQTVGIALAFAAFSSNVGLYGCIIAAWQDTLFVGPHANVYVHGCIIRGAVDYMYGWGVLWVESSVLASRALGAIVAWNGDLSKTSGAYISNSRIESSIDAKKGSYTPVGQVALARPWTKTARTVFLSCELSRVIIPTGFTPWRKSDLRLSSETFLAEYNSKGPGGSMSGRKVVQRQGGVDANHLSYILDEESAKQFNINAVFAPTGGTGFIDFDYKHTAAQTQKVPDMSPIAKSTSGTQTQRDAGGHVLSNGRSGLRRGSSRSHGRRKTHHRSHAHSMH
;
A
#
# COMPACT_ATOMS: atom_id res chain seq x y z
N MET A 1 18.56 18.89 -72.56
CA MET A 1 17.50 18.04 -71.99
C MET A 1 18.16 17.20 -70.91
N VAL A 2 17.94 17.34 -69.61
CA VAL A 2 16.73 17.68 -68.84
C VAL A 2 17.19 18.35 -67.53
N LEU A 3 16.47 19.40 -67.09
CA LEU A 3 16.57 20.02 -65.77
C LEU A 3 16.10 19.05 -64.67
N VAL A 4 16.88 18.88 -63.60
CA VAL A 4 16.35 18.37 -62.31
C VAL A 4 17.04 19.06 -61.12
N ASN A 5 16.28 19.96 -60.48
CA ASN A 5 16.23 20.32 -59.06
C ASN A 5 17.52 20.44 -58.24
N ILE A 6 18.00 21.68 -58.15
CA ILE A 6 18.76 22.21 -57.02
C ILE A 6 17.74 22.64 -55.95
N TYR A 7 17.49 21.84 -54.92
CA TYR A 7 16.99 22.27 -53.60
C TYR A 7 16.88 21.05 -52.69
N THR A 8 17.87 20.83 -51.81
CA THR A 8 17.73 20.21 -50.45
C THR A 8 19.11 19.85 -49.89
N TRP A 9 19.98 20.81 -49.63
CA TRP A 9 21.17 20.59 -48.78
C TRP A 9 21.59 21.90 -48.12
N LEU A 10 20.84 22.35 -47.10
CA LEU A 10 21.37 23.13 -45.97
C LEU A 10 20.23 23.41 -44.97
N ARG A 11 20.18 22.66 -43.87
CA ARG A 11 19.67 23.07 -42.54
C ARG A 11 19.68 21.85 -41.59
N CYS A 12 20.87 21.30 -41.37
CA CYS A 12 21.18 20.56 -40.14
C CYS A 12 22.18 21.42 -39.35
N LEU A 13 21.66 22.48 -38.74
CA LEU A 13 22.38 23.27 -37.73
C LEU A 13 21.63 23.06 -36.42
N ILE A 14 22.06 22.01 -35.73
CA ILE A 14 22.30 21.95 -34.28
C ILE A 14 21.48 22.98 -33.49
N PHE A 15 20.24 22.61 -33.14
CA PHE A 15 19.65 23.03 -31.88
C PHE A 15 19.88 21.89 -30.89
N LEU A 16 21.09 21.84 -30.33
CA LEU A 16 21.30 21.30 -28.99
C LEU A 16 20.66 22.31 -28.03
N SER A 17 19.34 22.43 -28.05
CA SER A 17 18.62 23.02 -26.93
C SER A 17 18.87 22.07 -25.78
N GLN A 18 19.60 22.56 -24.78
CA GLN A 18 19.71 21.94 -23.48
C GLN A 18 18.32 21.43 -23.10
N LEU A 19 18.14 20.10 -23.10
CA LEU A 19 17.09 19.47 -22.31
C LEU A 19 17.49 19.73 -20.87
N ALA A 20 17.22 20.95 -20.41
CA ALA A 20 17.01 21.19 -19.01
C ALA A 20 15.82 20.30 -18.66
N PHE A 21 16.10 19.09 -18.18
CA PHE A 21 15.12 18.35 -17.41
C PHE A 21 14.61 19.36 -16.39
N PRO A 22 13.31 19.70 -16.38
CA PRO A 22 12.79 20.53 -15.32
C PRO A 22 13.20 19.82 -14.04
N VAL A 23 14.03 20.51 -13.23
CA VAL A 23 14.28 20.07 -11.87
C VAL A 23 12.89 20.07 -11.26
N LEU A 24 12.29 18.89 -11.16
CA LEU A 24 11.01 18.69 -10.52
C LEU A 24 11.19 19.28 -9.15
N ALA A 25 10.49 20.40 -8.88
CA ALA A 25 10.53 21.05 -7.60
C ALA A 25 10.06 20.02 -6.57
N SER A 26 11.03 19.36 -5.92
CA SER A 26 10.75 18.53 -4.77
C SER A 26 10.41 19.49 -3.65
N MET A 27 9.18 19.42 -3.18
CA MET A 27 8.76 20.19 -2.01
C MET A 27 9.68 19.82 -0.85
N SER A 28 10.30 20.83 -0.23
CA SER A 28 11.20 20.60 0.90
C SER A 28 10.45 19.98 2.08
N THR A 29 11.18 19.33 3.01
CA THR A 29 10.56 18.79 4.23
C THR A 29 9.87 19.89 5.05
N GLU A 30 10.43 21.10 5.08
CA GLU A 30 9.83 22.23 5.82
C GLU A 30 8.52 22.68 5.19
N GLU A 31 8.47 22.91 3.88
CA GLU A 31 7.25 23.28 3.15
C GLU A 31 6.17 22.19 3.28
N ARG A 32 6.59 20.92 3.15
CA ARG A 32 5.72 19.76 3.33
C ARG A 32 5.06 19.78 4.71
N LEU A 33 5.87 19.88 5.76
CA LEU A 33 5.38 19.83 7.14
C LEU A 33 4.55 21.07 7.48
N ALA A 34 4.93 22.24 6.95
CA ALA A 34 4.15 23.47 7.09
C ALA A 34 2.76 23.34 6.45
N CYS A 35 2.63 22.63 5.32
CA CYS A 35 1.35 22.36 4.66
C CYS A 35 0.57 21.16 5.24
N GLN A 36 1.22 20.23 5.94
CA GLN A 36 0.56 19.06 6.53
C GLN A 36 0.11 19.26 7.98
N THR A 37 0.80 20.10 8.76
CA THR A 37 0.70 20.09 10.22
C THR A 37 -0.22 21.19 10.74
N PHE A 38 -1.46 20.83 11.05
CA PHE A 38 -2.41 21.74 11.67
C PHE A 38 -3.33 21.01 12.65
N PRO A 39 -3.62 21.59 13.84
CA PRO A 39 -4.48 20.96 14.84
C PRO A 39 -5.94 20.85 14.35
N ASP A 40 -6.42 21.87 13.63
CA ASP A 40 -7.81 21.99 13.17
C ASP A 40 -7.89 22.29 11.65
N ALA A 41 -8.24 23.52 11.28
CA ALA A 41 -8.33 23.96 9.89
C ALA A 41 -6.93 24.29 9.33
N PRO A 42 -6.64 23.92 8.07
CA PRO A 42 -5.34 24.20 7.49
C PRO A 42 -5.18 25.69 7.18
N ASP A 43 -3.99 26.20 7.46
CA ASP A 43 -3.54 27.49 6.92
C ASP A 43 -2.94 27.26 5.53
N LEU A 44 -3.80 27.36 4.51
CA LEU A 44 -3.40 27.13 3.12
C LEU A 44 -2.33 28.12 2.62
N ALA A 45 -2.11 29.25 3.32
CA ALA A 45 -1.03 30.17 2.99
C ALA A 45 0.37 29.57 3.26
N LYS A 46 0.45 28.50 4.05
CA LYS A 46 1.68 27.74 4.29
C LYS A 46 1.88 26.58 3.32
N CYS A 47 0.93 26.37 2.41
CA CYS A 47 1.04 25.38 1.35
C CYS A 47 1.62 26.00 0.08
N PRO A 48 2.22 25.18 -0.81
CA PRO A 48 2.57 25.63 -2.15
C PRO A 48 1.38 26.31 -2.83
N GLU A 49 1.65 27.38 -3.58
CA GLU A 49 0.63 28.10 -4.34
C GLU A 49 -0.14 27.14 -5.27
N GLY A 50 -1.46 27.32 -5.36
CA GLY A 50 -2.32 26.44 -6.15
C GLY A 50 -2.66 25.10 -5.52
N THR A 51 -2.32 24.86 -4.24
CA THR A 51 -2.68 23.64 -3.51
C THR A 51 -4.20 23.41 -3.48
N ILE A 52 -4.63 22.25 -3.97
CA ILE A 52 -6.02 21.81 -3.93
C ILE A 52 -6.31 21.16 -2.59
N PHE A 53 -6.96 21.91 -1.69
CA PHE A 53 -7.46 21.39 -0.43
C PHE A 53 -8.79 20.59 -0.54
N VAL A 54 -8.81 19.39 0.03
CA VAL A 54 -9.96 18.48 0.10
C VAL A 54 -10.34 18.22 1.56
N SER A 55 -11.58 18.49 1.95
CA SER A 55 -12.08 18.17 3.29
C SER A 55 -13.60 17.99 3.27
N PRO A 56 -14.14 16.98 3.98
CA PRO A 56 -15.58 16.75 4.05
C PRO A 56 -16.30 17.88 4.79
N THR A 57 -15.61 18.62 5.67
CA THR A 57 -16.23 19.55 6.63
C THR A 57 -15.67 20.96 6.61
N ALA A 58 -14.40 21.17 6.23
CA ALA A 58 -13.77 22.49 6.34
C ALA A 58 -14.36 23.49 5.32
N ALA A 59 -14.75 24.68 5.78
CA ALA A 59 -15.31 25.71 4.91
C ALA A 59 -14.36 26.12 3.76
N SER A 60 -13.05 26.12 4.02
CA SER A 60 -11.99 26.46 3.06
C SER A 60 -11.70 25.38 2.01
N ALA A 61 -12.34 24.21 2.07
CA ALA A 61 -12.04 23.14 1.11
C ALA A 61 -12.61 23.42 -0.27
N HIS A 62 -11.78 23.25 -1.29
CA HIS A 62 -12.19 23.31 -2.70
C HIS A 62 -13.10 22.12 -3.05
N PHE A 63 -12.82 20.94 -2.49
CA PHE A 63 -13.61 19.73 -2.72
C PHE A 63 -14.00 19.04 -1.41
N ARG A 64 -15.22 18.49 -1.40
CA ARG A 64 -15.75 17.68 -0.29
C ARG A 64 -15.30 16.21 -0.34
N THR A 65 -14.85 15.74 -1.49
CA THR A 65 -14.48 14.34 -1.75
C THR A 65 -13.19 14.26 -2.53
N ILE A 66 -12.36 13.27 -2.23
CA ILE A 66 -11.06 13.07 -2.89
C ILE A 66 -11.23 12.78 -4.39
N GLN A 67 -12.14 11.90 -4.77
CA GLN A 67 -12.33 11.56 -6.20
C GLN A 67 -12.70 12.79 -7.04
N LYS A 68 -13.60 13.66 -6.58
CA LYS A 68 -13.95 14.89 -7.32
C LYS A 68 -12.76 15.84 -7.53
N ALA A 69 -11.82 15.88 -6.59
CA ALA A 69 -10.60 16.67 -6.77
C ALA A 69 -9.74 16.07 -7.88
N PHE A 70 -9.58 14.75 -7.92
CA PHE A 70 -8.85 14.09 -9.00
C PHE A 70 -9.59 14.09 -10.34
N ASP A 71 -10.93 14.06 -10.37
CA ASP A 71 -11.73 14.25 -11.59
C ASP A 71 -11.56 15.65 -12.17
N TYR A 72 -11.31 16.65 -11.31
CA TYR A 72 -10.99 18.01 -11.71
C TYR A 72 -9.55 18.09 -12.24
N ILE A 73 -8.58 17.57 -11.49
CA ILE A 73 -7.16 17.53 -11.89
C ILE A 73 -6.98 16.81 -13.23
N ALA A 74 -7.68 15.70 -13.46
CA ALA A 74 -7.64 14.92 -14.70
C ALA A 74 -7.99 15.75 -15.97
N LYS A 75 -8.65 16.90 -15.81
CA LYS A 75 -9.05 17.80 -16.90
C LYS A 75 -8.14 19.02 -17.03
N MET A 76 -7.17 19.18 -16.15
CA MET A 76 -6.25 20.32 -16.17
C MET A 76 -5.12 20.06 -17.17
N GLU A 77 -4.66 21.13 -17.80
CA GLU A 77 -3.41 21.11 -18.56
C GLU A 77 -2.30 21.66 -17.67
N LEU A 78 -1.57 20.77 -16.99
CA LEU A 78 -0.49 21.14 -16.08
C LEU A 78 0.87 20.85 -16.72
N ASN A 79 1.77 21.83 -16.63
CA ASN A 79 3.18 21.70 -17.00
C ASN A 79 4.10 21.50 -15.78
N THR A 80 3.54 21.55 -14.57
CA THR A 80 4.23 21.42 -13.29
C THR A 80 3.43 20.54 -12.33
N ALA A 81 4.04 20.17 -11.21
CA ALA A 81 3.40 19.32 -10.21
C ALA A 81 2.19 20.01 -9.57
N VAL A 82 1.11 19.25 -9.32
CA VAL A 82 -0.04 19.71 -8.52
C VAL A 82 0.01 19.14 -7.12
N THR A 83 -0.22 20.00 -6.12
CA THR A 83 -0.30 19.58 -4.72
C THR A 83 -1.76 19.46 -4.28
N VAL A 84 -2.10 18.33 -3.65
CA VAL A 84 -3.41 18.03 -3.08
C VAL A 84 -3.25 17.81 -1.58
N LEU A 85 -3.80 18.72 -0.77
CA LEU A 85 -3.88 18.54 0.68
C LEU A 85 -5.21 17.88 1.03
N ILE A 86 -5.17 16.74 1.70
CA ILE A 86 -6.35 16.03 2.21
C ILE A 86 -6.45 16.30 3.71
N GLY A 87 -7.53 16.95 4.12
CA GLY A 87 -7.81 17.23 5.52
C GLY A 87 -8.16 15.98 6.31
N LYS A 88 -8.05 16.08 7.63
CA LYS A 88 -8.40 15.03 8.59
C LYS A 88 -9.78 14.46 8.30
N GLY A 89 -9.87 13.13 8.26
CA GLY A 89 -11.15 12.45 8.08
C GLY A 89 -11.07 11.03 7.52
N LEU A 90 -12.21 10.36 7.59
CA LEU A 90 -12.45 9.08 6.94
C LEU A 90 -13.20 9.31 5.62
N TYR A 91 -12.60 8.86 4.52
CA TYR A 91 -13.11 8.98 3.17
C TYR A 91 -13.50 7.60 2.64
N LEU A 92 -14.79 7.29 2.66
CA LEU A 92 -15.32 6.01 2.18
C LEU A 92 -15.50 6.01 0.65
N THR A 93 -14.41 5.92 -0.10
CA THR A 93 -14.41 6.03 -1.57
C THR A 93 -13.28 5.21 -2.20
N GLY A 94 -13.45 4.85 -3.48
CA GLY A 94 -12.32 4.55 -4.35
C GLY A 94 -11.73 5.84 -4.91
N VAL A 95 -10.43 5.85 -5.17
CA VAL A 95 -9.70 6.98 -5.75
C VAL A 95 -8.88 6.51 -6.95
N LEU A 96 -9.04 7.19 -8.09
CA LEU A 96 -8.17 7.07 -9.25
C LEU A 96 -7.38 8.37 -9.43
N VAL A 97 -6.05 8.24 -9.50
CA VAL A 97 -5.14 9.29 -9.96
C VAL A 97 -4.65 8.88 -11.34
N ASP A 98 -4.98 9.67 -12.34
CA ASP A 98 -4.62 9.45 -13.74
C ASP A 98 -4.36 10.80 -14.40
N HIS A 99 -3.10 11.24 -14.40
CA HIS A 99 -2.72 12.56 -14.88
C HIS A 99 -1.28 12.59 -15.40
N PRO A 100 -1.00 13.20 -16.57
CA PRO A 100 0.33 13.17 -17.19
C PRO A 100 1.36 14.06 -16.48
N ALA A 101 0.93 15.01 -15.65
CA ALA A 101 1.82 15.80 -14.78
C ALA A 101 1.97 15.15 -13.39
N PRO A 102 3.10 15.38 -12.69
CA PRO A 102 3.32 14.92 -11.32
C PRO A 102 2.23 15.37 -10.33
N VAL A 103 1.99 14.53 -9.32
CA VAL A 103 0.97 14.77 -8.29
C VAL A 103 1.57 14.55 -6.90
N ILE A 104 1.46 15.54 -6.03
CA ILE A 104 1.87 15.46 -4.64
C ILE A 104 0.61 15.41 -3.77
N VAL A 105 0.44 14.34 -3.00
CA VAL A 105 -0.69 14.12 -2.10
C VAL A 105 -0.22 14.20 -0.66
N LEU A 106 -0.77 15.13 0.08
CA LEU A 106 -0.44 15.41 1.47
C LEU A 106 -1.63 15.04 2.36
N GLY A 107 -1.47 14.08 3.26
CA GLY A 107 -2.41 13.86 4.35
C GLY A 107 -2.16 14.84 5.49
N GLN A 108 -3.20 15.47 6.03
CA GLN A 108 -3.10 16.26 7.26
C GLN A 108 -2.57 15.37 8.40
N ILE A 109 -1.64 15.92 9.18
CA ILE A 109 -1.14 15.34 10.42
C ILE A 109 -1.43 16.28 11.58
N THR A 110 -1.74 15.74 12.75
CA THR A 110 -2.02 16.55 13.95
C THR A 110 -0.75 16.97 14.68
N ALA A 111 0.34 16.27 14.45
CA ALA A 111 1.68 16.57 14.93
C ALA A 111 2.69 15.86 14.02
N GLN A 112 3.93 16.33 13.98
CA GLN A 112 5.02 15.57 13.38
C GLN A 112 5.15 14.21 14.07
N ALA A 113 5.61 13.20 13.34
CA ALA A 113 5.92 11.91 13.96
C ALA A 113 7.06 12.11 14.98
N SER A 114 6.89 11.57 16.18
CA SER A 114 7.94 11.57 17.20
C SER A 114 9.10 10.66 16.81
N ASP A 115 10.27 10.86 17.43
CA ASP A 115 11.44 9.97 17.30
C ASP A 115 11.13 8.49 17.64
N SER A 116 10.01 8.24 18.31
CA SER A 116 9.50 6.90 18.57
C SER A 116 8.85 6.23 17.34
N GLY A 117 8.90 6.83 16.14
CA GLY A 117 8.41 6.21 14.89
C GLY A 117 6.89 6.03 14.81
N VAL A 118 6.10 6.79 15.57
CA VAL A 118 4.63 6.73 15.53
C VAL A 118 4.13 7.71 14.46
N LEU A 119 3.57 7.18 13.37
CA LEU A 119 2.84 7.94 12.34
C LEU A 119 1.60 8.64 12.93
N ASN A 120 1.53 9.97 12.82
CA ASN A 120 0.37 10.76 13.27
C ASN A 120 -0.60 11.06 12.11
N ASN A 121 -0.87 10.05 11.29
CA ASN A 121 -1.77 10.17 10.14
C ASN A 121 -3.19 10.44 10.62
N SER A 122 -3.84 11.45 10.06
CA SER A 122 -5.23 11.81 10.40
C SER A 122 -6.21 11.63 9.22
N VAL A 123 -5.68 11.16 8.09
CA VAL A 123 -6.43 10.91 6.85
C VAL A 123 -6.49 9.41 6.60
N ARG A 124 -7.71 8.89 6.44
CA ARG A 124 -7.94 7.51 6.00
C ARG A 124 -8.85 7.47 4.79
N ILE A 125 -8.35 6.91 3.69
CA ILE A 125 -9.15 6.54 2.52
C ILE A 125 -9.47 5.07 2.67
N ALA A 126 -10.75 4.73 2.69
CA ALA A 126 -11.18 3.35 2.83
C ALA A 126 -12.25 2.97 1.83
N ARG A 127 -12.21 1.72 1.36
CA ARG A 127 -13.25 1.15 0.50
C ARG A 127 -13.65 -0.22 1.02
N LYS A 128 -14.86 -0.67 0.72
CA LYS A 128 -15.30 -2.05 0.95
C LYS A 128 -15.73 -2.68 -0.37
N ARG A 129 -14.82 -3.38 -1.04
CA ARG A 129 -15.07 -4.02 -2.34
C ARG A 129 -14.15 -5.22 -2.54
N ALA A 130 -14.73 -6.42 -2.64
CA ALA A 130 -14.03 -7.60 -3.14
C ALA A 130 -14.10 -7.65 -4.67
N LEU A 131 -13.24 -8.47 -5.27
CA LEU A 131 -13.38 -8.92 -6.65
C LEU A 131 -14.74 -9.61 -6.83
N LEU A 132 -15.49 -9.16 -7.83
CA LEU A 132 -16.75 -9.77 -8.24
C LEU A 132 -16.53 -10.65 -9.47
N LYS A 133 -17.40 -11.64 -9.69
CA LYS A 133 -17.36 -12.47 -10.91
C LYS A 133 -17.45 -11.62 -12.19
N SER A 134 -18.20 -10.51 -12.15
CA SER A 134 -18.33 -9.54 -13.24
C SER A 134 -17.04 -8.80 -13.58
N ASP A 135 -16.08 -8.74 -12.65
CA ASP A 135 -14.81 -8.06 -12.85
C ASP A 135 -13.82 -8.93 -13.66
N GLY A 136 -14.16 -10.21 -13.92
CA GLY A 136 -13.29 -11.14 -14.63
C GLY A 136 -11.97 -11.34 -13.90
N TYR A 137 -10.86 -11.07 -14.60
CA TYR A 137 -9.50 -11.17 -14.04
C TYR A 137 -8.94 -9.81 -13.58
N HIS A 138 -9.77 -8.76 -13.54
CA HIS A 138 -9.38 -7.38 -13.25
C HIS A 138 -9.50 -7.04 -11.77
N ASN A 139 -8.55 -7.53 -10.98
CA ASN A 139 -8.51 -7.29 -9.52
C ASN A 139 -8.26 -5.82 -9.16
N ASP A 140 -7.74 -5.03 -10.10
CA ASP A 140 -7.47 -3.60 -9.94
C ASP A 140 -8.74 -2.76 -9.70
N ALA A 141 -9.90 -3.22 -10.19
CA ALA A 141 -11.19 -2.60 -9.91
C ALA A 141 -11.54 -2.56 -8.40
N THR A 142 -10.88 -3.37 -7.58
CA THR A 142 -11.09 -3.44 -6.13
C THR A 142 -10.28 -2.41 -5.35
N ALA A 143 -9.26 -1.80 -5.98
CA ALA A 143 -8.34 -0.89 -5.33
C ALA A 143 -9.04 0.28 -4.62
N THR A 144 -8.56 0.62 -3.42
CA THR A 144 -9.00 1.82 -2.69
C THR A 144 -8.34 3.06 -3.28
N LEU A 145 -7.04 3.00 -3.56
CA LEU A 145 -6.30 3.99 -4.33
C LEU A 145 -5.61 3.33 -5.52
N LYS A 146 -5.94 3.78 -6.73
CA LYS A 146 -5.32 3.37 -7.98
C LYS A 146 -4.58 4.56 -8.60
N ILE A 147 -3.32 4.34 -8.96
CA ILE A 147 -2.50 5.29 -9.71
C ILE A 147 -2.28 4.72 -11.12
N SER A 148 -2.47 5.54 -12.15
CA SER A 148 -2.31 5.15 -13.54
C SER A 148 -1.70 6.30 -14.34
N ASN A 149 -0.84 5.98 -15.32
CA ASN A 149 -0.26 6.91 -16.29
C ASN A 149 0.30 8.22 -15.69
N SER A 150 0.82 8.17 -14.46
CA SER A 150 1.25 9.35 -13.71
C SER A 150 2.75 9.24 -13.40
N PRO A 151 3.60 10.11 -13.96
CA PRO A 151 5.04 9.87 -13.97
C PRO A 151 5.64 9.91 -12.57
N ASP A 152 5.32 10.89 -11.72
CA ASP A 152 5.95 11.06 -10.41
C ASP A 152 4.92 11.44 -9.33
N VAL A 153 4.23 10.43 -8.80
CA VAL A 153 3.25 10.62 -7.73
C VAL A 153 3.90 10.43 -6.37
N LYS A 154 3.77 11.40 -5.46
CA LYS A 154 4.28 11.30 -4.09
C LYS A 154 3.13 11.40 -3.10
N ILE A 155 3.00 10.45 -2.19
CA ILE A 155 1.89 10.39 -1.22
C ILE A 155 2.47 10.31 0.18
N TYR A 156 2.06 11.25 1.03
CA TYR A 156 2.59 11.41 2.38
C TYR A 156 1.49 11.28 3.41
N ASN A 157 1.69 10.44 4.43
CA ASN A 157 0.87 10.39 5.64
C ASN A 157 -0.64 10.15 5.41
N VAL A 158 -0.97 9.29 4.43
CA VAL A 158 -2.33 8.86 4.14
C VAL A 158 -2.49 7.37 4.46
N ASP A 159 -3.51 7.03 5.25
CA ASP A 159 -3.89 5.65 5.46
C ASP A 159 -4.81 5.18 4.32
N ILE A 160 -4.46 4.08 3.67
CA ILE A 160 -5.18 3.51 2.52
C ILE A 160 -5.62 2.10 2.92
N GLU A 161 -6.92 1.88 3.04
CA GLU A 161 -7.45 0.63 3.60
C GLU A 161 -8.58 0.01 2.79
N GLN A 162 -8.47 -1.28 2.57
CA GLN A 162 -9.58 -2.10 2.09
C GLN A 162 -10.23 -2.83 3.27
N LEU A 163 -11.49 -2.47 3.54
CA LEU A 163 -12.30 -2.99 4.65
C LEU A 163 -12.81 -4.42 4.39
N GLN A 164 -12.71 -4.89 3.15
CA GLN A 164 -13.09 -6.23 2.79
C GLN A 164 -12.02 -7.24 3.20
N THR A 165 -12.41 -8.21 4.02
CA THR A 165 -11.50 -9.22 4.58
C THR A 165 -11.60 -10.59 3.90
N VAL A 166 -12.47 -10.73 2.90
CA VAL A 166 -12.72 -11.98 2.17
C VAL A 166 -12.68 -11.72 0.68
N GLY A 167 -11.97 -12.57 -0.05
CA GLY A 167 -11.71 -12.39 -1.47
C GLY A 167 -10.56 -11.42 -1.72
N ILE A 168 -10.24 -11.24 -2.99
CA ILE A 168 -9.20 -10.32 -3.46
C ILE A 168 -9.72 -8.89 -3.32
N ALA A 169 -8.98 -8.04 -2.62
CA ALA A 169 -9.42 -6.69 -2.32
C ALA A 169 -8.20 -5.78 -2.07
N LEU A 170 -7.85 -4.96 -3.06
CA LEU A 170 -6.65 -4.15 -3.04
C LEU A 170 -6.85 -2.87 -2.20
N ALA A 171 -5.84 -2.50 -1.42
CA ALA A 171 -5.74 -1.16 -0.85
C ALA A 171 -5.12 -0.21 -1.87
N PHE A 172 -3.98 -0.59 -2.43
CA PHE A 172 -3.22 0.24 -3.37
C PHE A 172 -2.91 -0.52 -4.67
N ALA A 173 -2.95 0.19 -5.80
CA ALA A 173 -2.51 -0.32 -7.09
C ALA A 173 -1.82 0.77 -7.92
N ALA A 174 -0.71 0.44 -8.59
CA ALA A 174 -0.03 1.33 -9.53
C ALA A 174 0.18 0.70 -10.90
N PHE A 175 0.02 1.49 -11.96
CA PHE A 175 0.18 1.09 -13.37
C PHE A 175 0.89 2.21 -14.13
N SER A 176 1.91 1.91 -14.95
CA SER A 176 2.57 2.88 -15.85
C SER A 176 2.90 4.21 -15.14
N SER A 177 3.44 4.14 -13.92
CA SER A 177 3.61 5.29 -13.02
C SER A 177 4.84 5.10 -12.13
N ASN A 178 5.54 6.18 -11.78
CA ASN A 178 6.45 6.15 -10.63
C ASN A 178 5.72 6.71 -9.40
N VAL A 179 5.78 5.97 -8.29
CA VAL A 179 5.07 6.34 -7.06
C VAL A 179 5.98 6.24 -5.85
N GLY A 180 6.04 7.29 -5.05
CA GLY A 180 6.62 7.31 -3.71
C GLY A 180 5.54 7.31 -2.63
N LEU A 181 5.62 6.38 -1.68
CA LEU A 181 4.74 6.24 -0.52
C LEU A 181 5.54 6.49 0.76
N TYR A 182 5.18 7.52 1.52
CA TYR A 182 5.97 8.01 2.65
C TYR A 182 5.13 8.12 3.93
N GLY A 183 5.46 7.32 4.95
CA GLY A 183 4.74 7.35 6.22
C GLY A 183 3.25 6.98 6.10
N CYS A 184 2.89 6.16 5.12
CA CYS A 184 1.53 5.70 4.89
C CYS A 184 1.25 4.40 5.65
N ILE A 185 -0.02 4.15 5.96
CA ILE A 185 -0.50 2.80 6.32
C ILE A 185 -1.26 2.23 5.12
N ILE A 186 -0.87 1.05 4.64
CA ILE A 186 -1.48 0.38 3.49
C ILE A 186 -1.99 -0.97 3.96
N ALA A 187 -3.32 -1.15 4.01
CA ALA A 187 -3.90 -2.28 4.72
C ALA A 187 -5.03 -2.96 3.96
N ALA A 188 -4.89 -4.27 3.72
CA ALA A 188 -5.97 -5.15 3.26
C ALA A 188 -5.73 -6.58 3.76
N TRP A 189 -6.50 -7.57 3.29
CA TRP A 189 -6.28 -8.95 3.71
C TRP A 189 -5.43 -9.73 2.72
N GLN A 190 -5.98 -10.01 1.54
CA GLN A 190 -5.30 -10.63 0.42
C GLN A 190 -5.05 -9.58 -0.65
N ASP A 191 -3.88 -9.61 -1.29
CA ASP A 191 -3.51 -8.73 -2.40
C ASP A 191 -3.55 -7.23 -2.01
N THR A 192 -2.86 -6.83 -0.93
CA THR A 192 -2.97 -5.46 -0.37
C THR A 192 -2.39 -4.37 -1.26
N LEU A 193 -1.18 -4.57 -1.76
CA LEU A 193 -0.42 -3.63 -2.58
C LEU A 193 -0.08 -4.30 -3.91
N PHE A 194 -0.59 -3.75 -5.00
CA PHE A 194 -0.30 -4.20 -6.36
C PHE A 194 0.65 -3.26 -7.10
N VAL A 195 1.70 -3.81 -7.70
CA VAL A 195 2.57 -3.07 -8.64
C VAL A 195 2.48 -3.68 -10.03
N GLY A 196 1.74 -3.00 -10.90
CA GLY A 196 1.45 -3.43 -12.25
C GLY A 196 2.55 -3.16 -13.29
N PRO A 197 2.22 -3.29 -14.58
CA PRO A 197 3.16 -3.12 -15.68
C PRO A 197 3.68 -1.68 -15.71
N HIS A 198 4.96 -1.54 -16.05
CA HIS A 198 5.62 -0.24 -16.21
C HIS A 198 5.52 0.67 -14.97
N ALA A 199 5.23 0.10 -13.80
CA ALA A 199 5.16 0.85 -12.55
C ALA A 199 6.44 0.66 -11.73
N ASN A 200 6.93 1.77 -11.17
CA ASN A 200 8.00 1.82 -10.18
C ASN A 200 7.42 2.34 -8.87
N VAL A 201 7.58 1.61 -7.78
CA VAL A 201 7.04 2.01 -6.47
C VAL A 201 8.14 1.99 -5.43
N TYR A 202 8.36 3.14 -4.79
CA TYR A 202 9.22 3.30 -3.62
C TYR A 202 8.36 3.50 -2.38
N VAL A 203 8.61 2.71 -1.34
CA VAL A 203 7.89 2.77 -0.06
C VAL A 203 8.89 3.03 1.05
N HIS A 204 8.71 4.11 1.79
CA HIS A 204 9.59 4.49 2.89
C HIS A 204 8.81 4.84 4.16
N GLY A 205 9.25 4.31 5.32
CA GLY A 205 8.64 4.64 6.60
C GLY A 205 7.18 4.22 6.75
N CYS A 206 6.69 3.28 5.93
CA CYS A 206 5.28 2.90 5.90
C CYS A 206 5.00 1.68 6.79
N ILE A 207 3.70 1.41 7.02
CA ILE A 207 3.21 0.13 7.55
C ILE A 207 2.35 -0.54 6.49
N ILE A 208 2.72 -1.75 6.05
CA ILE A 208 1.95 -2.56 5.11
C ILE A 208 1.35 -3.75 5.86
N ARG A 209 0.03 -3.88 5.87
CA ARG A 209 -0.70 -4.96 6.57
C ARG A 209 -1.41 -5.88 5.60
N GLY A 210 -1.23 -7.19 5.78
CA GLY A 210 -1.97 -8.21 5.03
C GLY A 210 -1.73 -9.62 5.53
N ALA A 211 -2.23 -10.62 4.81
CA ALA A 211 -2.09 -12.03 5.18
C ALA A 211 -1.57 -12.88 4.01
N VAL A 212 -2.22 -12.78 2.85
CA VAL A 212 -1.92 -13.62 1.68
C VAL A 212 -1.49 -12.74 0.53
N ASP A 213 -0.29 -12.98 0.00
CA ASP A 213 0.27 -12.31 -1.18
C ASP A 213 0.13 -10.79 -1.12
N TYR A 214 0.30 -10.23 0.09
CA TYR A 214 -0.17 -8.88 0.34
C TYR A 214 0.68 -7.81 -0.34
N MET A 215 1.86 -8.15 -0.84
CA MET A 215 2.55 -7.39 -1.87
C MET A 215 2.72 -8.28 -3.10
N TYR A 216 2.14 -7.90 -4.22
CA TYR A 216 2.21 -8.68 -5.45
C TYR A 216 2.29 -7.80 -6.68
N GLY A 217 2.78 -8.35 -7.79
CA GLY A 217 2.95 -7.56 -8.99
C GLY A 217 3.99 -8.10 -9.97
N TRP A 218 4.28 -7.27 -10.96
CA TRP A 218 5.32 -7.49 -11.95
C TRP A 218 6.04 -6.20 -12.40
N GLY A 219 5.78 -5.07 -11.75
CA GLY A 219 6.64 -3.89 -11.85
C GLY A 219 7.87 -3.98 -10.93
N VAL A 220 8.40 -2.82 -10.55
CA VAL A 220 9.54 -2.70 -9.63
C VAL A 220 9.05 -2.12 -8.31
N LEU A 221 9.25 -2.86 -7.21
CA LEU A 221 8.91 -2.42 -5.86
C LEU A 221 10.16 -2.39 -4.99
N TRP A 222 10.43 -1.23 -4.38
CA TRP A 222 11.43 -1.09 -3.34
C TRP A 222 10.76 -0.62 -2.04
N VAL A 223 10.89 -1.43 -0.99
CA VAL A 223 10.37 -1.11 0.35
C VAL A 223 11.54 -0.95 1.30
N GLU A 224 11.61 0.20 1.96
CA GLU A 224 12.71 0.55 2.86
C GLU A 224 12.19 1.10 4.19
N SER A 225 12.91 0.79 5.28
CA SER A 225 12.63 1.36 6.60
C SER A 225 11.15 1.27 6.99
N SER A 226 10.51 0.16 6.64
CA SER A 226 9.05 -0.01 6.76
C SER A 226 8.70 -1.22 7.60
N VAL A 227 7.43 -1.33 7.99
CA VAL A 227 6.89 -2.49 8.70
C VAL A 227 6.02 -3.30 7.79
N LEU A 228 6.31 -4.59 7.68
CA LEU A 228 5.47 -5.56 7.01
C LEU A 228 4.78 -6.41 8.08
N ALA A 229 3.50 -6.17 8.28
CA ALA A 229 2.72 -6.67 9.41
C ALA A 229 1.71 -7.74 8.96
N SER A 230 1.98 -8.99 9.32
CA SER A 230 1.17 -10.15 8.92
C SER A 230 -0.02 -10.38 9.85
N ARG A 231 -1.23 -10.37 9.29
CA ARG A 231 -2.51 -10.57 9.99
C ARG A 231 -2.84 -12.03 10.26
N ALA A 232 -2.33 -12.94 9.42
CA ALA A 232 -2.55 -14.38 9.50
C ALA A 232 -1.45 -15.11 8.71
N LEU A 233 -1.56 -16.44 8.60
CA LEU A 233 -0.71 -17.27 7.76
C LEU A 233 -0.83 -16.90 6.28
N GLY A 234 0.27 -17.08 5.53
CA GLY A 234 0.34 -16.78 4.10
C GLY A 234 1.75 -16.41 3.66
N ALA A 235 1.85 -15.65 2.57
CA ALA A 235 3.10 -15.12 2.06
C ALA A 235 3.05 -13.59 2.01
N ILE A 236 4.18 -12.95 2.32
CA ILE A 236 4.32 -11.50 2.26
C ILE A 236 4.34 -11.04 0.81
N VAL A 237 5.22 -11.66 0.00
CA VAL A 237 5.41 -11.31 -1.41
C VAL A 237 4.98 -12.45 -2.32
N ALA A 238 4.27 -12.11 -3.41
CA ALA A 238 4.08 -12.97 -4.56
C ALA A 238 4.40 -12.21 -5.86
N TRP A 239 5.57 -12.45 -6.45
CA TRP A 239 6.02 -11.66 -7.60
C TRP A 239 6.03 -12.45 -8.91
N ASN A 240 5.78 -11.74 -10.00
CA ASN A 240 6.08 -12.17 -11.36
C ASN A 240 7.26 -11.33 -11.86
N GLY A 241 8.45 -11.94 -11.98
CA GLY A 241 9.64 -11.23 -12.44
C GLY A 241 9.80 -11.25 -13.96
N ASP A 242 10.73 -10.44 -14.46
CA ASP A 242 11.17 -10.41 -15.86
C ASP A 242 12.60 -10.98 -15.95
N LEU A 243 12.83 -11.86 -16.93
CA LEU A 243 14.12 -12.50 -17.21
C LEU A 243 15.20 -11.53 -17.70
N SER A 244 14.80 -10.37 -18.20
CA SER A 244 15.71 -9.40 -18.81
C SER A 244 15.98 -8.16 -17.94
N LYS A 245 15.29 -7.95 -16.80
CA LYS A 245 15.26 -6.66 -16.07
C LYS A 245 15.06 -6.77 -14.55
N THR A 246 15.22 -5.64 -13.84
CA THR A 246 15.03 -5.42 -12.38
C THR A 246 13.58 -5.51 -11.89
N SER A 247 12.66 -6.08 -12.67
CA SER A 247 11.30 -6.38 -12.18
C SER A 247 11.39 -7.36 -11.01
N GLY A 248 10.89 -6.92 -9.87
CA GLY A 248 11.10 -7.61 -8.60
C GLY A 248 10.57 -6.80 -7.43
N ALA A 249 10.48 -7.47 -6.29
CA ALA A 249 10.27 -6.83 -5.00
C ALA A 249 11.56 -6.87 -4.19
N TYR A 250 11.99 -5.71 -3.70
CA TYR A 250 13.20 -5.51 -2.94
C TYR A 250 12.83 -4.91 -1.59
N ILE A 251 13.08 -5.62 -0.51
CA ILE A 251 12.73 -5.20 0.85
C ILE A 251 14.05 -4.98 1.59
N SER A 252 14.30 -3.74 2.01
CA SER A 252 15.55 -3.33 2.65
C SER A 252 15.28 -2.73 4.03
N ASN A 253 16.14 -3.02 5.01
CA ASN A 253 16.16 -2.37 6.34
C ASN A 253 14.76 -2.29 7.00
N SER A 254 13.94 -3.31 6.78
CA SER A 254 12.52 -3.31 7.17
C SER A 254 12.26 -4.35 8.26
N ARG A 255 11.19 -4.15 9.03
CA ARG A 255 10.78 -5.08 10.08
C ARG A 255 9.61 -5.94 9.62
N ILE A 256 9.65 -7.21 9.97
CA ILE A 256 8.62 -8.19 9.64
C ILE A 256 8.04 -8.81 10.90
N GLU A 257 6.75 -8.55 11.13
CA GLU A 257 6.10 -8.81 12.42
C GLU A 257 4.65 -9.29 12.29
N SER A 258 4.08 -9.76 13.40
CA SER A 258 2.64 -9.98 13.49
C SER A 258 1.94 -8.64 13.55
N SER A 259 0.88 -8.47 12.77
CA SER A 259 0.06 -7.27 12.85
C SER A 259 -0.63 -7.16 14.21
N ILE A 260 -0.80 -5.94 14.69
CA ILE A 260 -1.50 -5.67 15.97
C ILE A 260 -2.99 -6.05 15.93
N ASP A 261 -3.57 -6.07 14.73
CA ASP A 261 -4.95 -6.44 14.45
C ASP A 261 -5.07 -7.92 14.00
N ALA A 262 -4.00 -8.71 14.13
CA ALA A 262 -4.08 -10.15 13.98
C ALA A 262 -4.97 -10.75 15.09
N LYS A 263 -5.78 -11.76 14.73
CA LYS A 263 -6.61 -12.47 15.72
C LYS A 263 -5.70 -13.14 16.75
N LYS A 264 -5.80 -12.72 18.02
CA LYS A 264 -5.06 -13.32 19.14
C LYS A 264 -5.50 -14.78 19.37
N GLY A 265 -4.56 -15.65 19.75
CA GLY A 265 -4.80 -17.09 19.97
C GLY A 265 -4.25 -17.94 18.84
N SER A 266 -4.91 -19.05 18.48
CA SER A 266 -4.43 -20.02 17.47
C SER A 266 -4.23 -19.44 16.06
N TYR A 267 -4.61 -18.20 15.82
CA TYR A 267 -4.46 -17.49 14.54
C TYR A 267 -3.27 -16.52 14.52
N THR A 268 -2.53 -16.36 15.62
CA THR A 268 -1.29 -15.59 15.61
C THR A 268 -0.28 -16.31 14.71
N PRO A 269 0.27 -15.67 13.67
CA PRO A 269 0.95 -16.37 12.59
C PRO A 269 2.40 -16.74 12.93
N VAL A 270 2.67 -17.18 14.16
CA VAL A 270 3.99 -17.64 14.61
C VAL A 270 4.39 -18.86 13.78
N GLY A 271 5.53 -18.78 13.09
CA GLY A 271 6.07 -19.84 12.23
C GLY A 271 5.15 -20.21 11.08
N GLN A 272 4.36 -19.27 10.55
CA GLN A 272 3.32 -19.53 9.55
C GLN A 272 3.34 -18.56 8.35
N VAL A 273 4.27 -17.60 8.34
CA VAL A 273 4.40 -16.61 7.27
C VAL A 273 5.63 -16.92 6.42
N ALA A 274 5.45 -17.04 5.11
CA ALA A 274 6.56 -17.07 4.16
C ALA A 274 6.97 -15.65 3.77
N LEU A 275 8.28 -15.42 3.63
CA LEU A 275 8.83 -14.17 3.08
C LEU A 275 8.34 -13.93 1.65
N ALA A 276 8.36 -14.96 0.81
CA ALA A 276 7.80 -14.90 -0.52
C ALA A 276 7.42 -16.28 -1.06
N ARG A 277 6.60 -16.27 -2.11
CA ARG A 277 6.36 -17.41 -2.99
C ARG A 277 6.29 -16.98 -4.46
N PRO A 278 6.67 -17.84 -5.41
CA PRO A 278 6.73 -17.46 -6.82
C PRO A 278 5.34 -17.38 -7.44
N TRP A 279 4.90 -16.19 -7.87
CA TRP A 279 3.65 -16.11 -8.64
C TRP A 279 3.83 -16.65 -10.06
N THR A 280 5.04 -16.56 -10.61
CA THR A 280 5.45 -17.19 -11.87
C THR A 280 6.82 -17.84 -11.73
N LYS A 281 7.24 -18.62 -12.73
CA LYS A 281 8.54 -19.31 -12.74
C LYS A 281 9.75 -18.37 -12.71
N THR A 282 9.54 -17.09 -13.03
CA THR A 282 10.56 -16.05 -13.14
C THR A 282 10.55 -15.10 -11.94
N ALA A 283 9.87 -15.47 -10.85
CA ALA A 283 9.71 -14.63 -9.67
C ALA A 283 11.05 -14.15 -9.10
N ARG A 284 11.12 -12.86 -8.79
CA ARG A 284 12.29 -12.21 -8.18
C ARG A 284 11.86 -11.47 -6.91
N THR A 285 12.46 -11.86 -5.78
CA THR A 285 12.24 -11.18 -4.50
C THR A 285 13.52 -11.22 -3.66
N VAL A 286 13.90 -10.08 -3.10
CA VAL A 286 15.14 -9.94 -2.32
C VAL A 286 14.83 -9.25 -1.00
N PHE A 287 15.28 -9.83 0.11
CA PHE A 287 15.24 -9.25 1.45
C PHE A 287 16.66 -8.91 1.90
N LEU A 288 16.91 -7.64 2.25
CA LEU A 288 18.22 -7.09 2.61
C LEU A 288 18.15 -6.51 4.02
N SER A 289 18.98 -7.01 4.93
CA SER A 289 19.18 -6.47 6.28
C SER A 289 17.88 -6.23 7.05
N CYS A 290 16.93 -7.17 6.97
CA CYS A 290 15.62 -7.05 7.61
C CYS A 290 15.61 -7.63 9.02
N GLU A 291 14.75 -7.11 9.89
CA GLU A 291 14.48 -7.68 11.22
C GLU A 291 13.26 -8.59 11.16
N LEU A 292 13.47 -9.90 11.27
CA LEU A 292 12.44 -10.92 11.16
C LEU A 292 12.00 -11.40 12.54
N SER A 293 10.74 -11.21 12.88
CA SER A 293 10.16 -11.80 14.10
C SER A 293 9.84 -13.29 13.93
N ARG A 294 9.37 -13.95 15.00
CA ARG A 294 9.00 -15.38 15.03
C ARG A 294 7.84 -15.76 14.11
N VAL A 295 7.24 -14.84 13.38
CA VAL A 295 6.16 -15.14 12.42
C VAL A 295 6.66 -15.91 11.19
N ILE A 296 7.93 -15.75 10.85
CA ILE A 296 8.51 -16.34 9.64
C ILE A 296 8.68 -17.86 9.78
N ILE A 297 8.28 -18.60 8.74
CA ILE A 297 8.54 -20.05 8.64
C ILE A 297 10.06 -20.32 8.61
N PRO A 298 10.55 -21.43 9.19
CA PRO A 298 11.99 -21.73 9.19
C PRO A 298 12.62 -21.76 7.80
N THR A 299 11.87 -22.21 6.79
CA THR A 299 12.34 -22.29 5.39
C THR A 299 12.49 -20.93 4.70
N GLY A 300 11.97 -19.85 5.31
CA GLY A 300 11.92 -18.50 4.73
C GLY A 300 10.89 -18.40 3.60
N PHE A 301 11.15 -19.10 2.51
CA PHE A 301 10.33 -19.13 1.29
C PHE A 301 9.52 -20.42 1.17
N THR A 302 8.48 -20.38 0.32
CA THR A 302 7.67 -21.55 -0.04
C THR A 302 7.43 -21.60 -1.55
N PRO A 303 7.29 -22.80 -2.16
CA PRO A 303 6.75 -22.93 -3.51
C PRO A 303 5.33 -22.34 -3.57
N TRP A 304 4.84 -22.08 -4.79
CA TRP A 304 3.50 -21.52 -5.00
C TRP A 304 2.40 -22.37 -4.33
N ARG A 305 2.36 -23.67 -4.64
CA ARG A 305 1.59 -24.71 -3.93
C ARG A 305 2.11 -26.11 -4.26
N LYS A 306 1.72 -27.13 -3.49
CA LYS A 306 2.18 -28.53 -3.66
C LYS A 306 1.96 -29.09 -5.07
N SER A 307 0.83 -28.78 -5.70
CA SER A 307 0.47 -29.27 -7.04
C SER A 307 1.00 -28.43 -8.20
N ASP A 308 1.56 -27.25 -7.92
CA ASP A 308 2.05 -26.29 -8.91
C ASP A 308 3.11 -25.43 -8.21
N LEU A 309 4.37 -25.82 -8.34
CA LEU A 309 5.48 -25.21 -7.60
C LEU A 309 5.83 -23.81 -8.12
N ARG A 310 5.62 -23.58 -9.43
CA ARG A 310 6.05 -22.38 -10.18
C ARG A 310 7.53 -22.04 -10.02
N LEU A 311 8.39 -23.04 -10.14
CA LEU A 311 9.85 -22.87 -10.08
C LEU A 311 10.50 -23.12 -11.45
N SER A 312 11.56 -22.38 -11.75
CA SER A 312 12.53 -22.67 -12.80
C SER A 312 13.93 -22.26 -12.32
N SER A 313 14.95 -22.47 -13.15
CA SER A 313 16.30 -21.97 -12.93
C SER A 313 16.38 -20.43 -12.84
N GLU A 314 15.32 -19.72 -13.18
CA GLU A 314 15.25 -18.26 -13.20
C GLU A 314 14.54 -17.69 -11.97
N THR A 315 13.90 -18.53 -11.16
CA THR A 315 13.34 -18.11 -9.87
C THR A 315 14.47 -17.61 -8.97
N PHE A 316 14.30 -16.43 -8.38
CA PHE A 316 15.31 -15.80 -7.53
C PHE A 316 14.66 -15.24 -6.26
N LEU A 317 14.69 -16.04 -5.19
CA LEU A 317 14.21 -15.65 -3.86
C LEU A 317 15.42 -15.58 -2.92
N ALA A 318 15.78 -14.39 -2.47
CA ALA A 318 17.06 -14.14 -1.82
C ALA A 318 16.94 -13.40 -0.48
N GLU A 319 17.87 -13.72 0.42
CA GLU A 319 18.05 -13.06 1.71
C GLU A 319 19.51 -12.65 1.88
N TYR A 320 19.73 -11.46 2.44
CA TYR A 320 21.01 -10.97 2.92
C TYR A 320 20.87 -10.44 4.33
N ASN A 321 21.75 -10.88 5.24
CA ASN A 321 21.97 -10.30 6.57
C ASN A 321 20.69 -9.99 7.39
N SER A 322 19.64 -10.80 7.23
CA SER A 322 18.42 -10.63 8.03
C SER A 322 18.62 -11.18 9.44
N LYS A 323 18.06 -10.49 10.43
CA LYS A 323 18.26 -10.74 11.87
C LYS A 323 16.92 -11.00 12.58
N GLY A 324 16.98 -11.11 13.90
CA GLY A 324 15.82 -11.35 14.75
C GLY A 324 15.43 -12.83 14.86
N PRO A 325 14.43 -13.15 15.69
CA PRO A 325 14.04 -14.54 15.98
C PRO A 325 13.58 -15.38 14.79
N GLY A 326 13.11 -14.77 13.70
CA GLY A 326 12.78 -15.42 12.42
C GLY A 326 13.91 -15.39 11.39
N GLY A 327 15.02 -14.73 11.73
CA GLY A 327 16.21 -14.55 10.88
C GLY A 327 17.20 -15.70 10.95
N SER A 328 16.94 -16.75 11.73
CA SER A 328 17.85 -17.92 11.75
C SER A 328 17.94 -18.58 10.38
N MET A 329 19.16 -18.72 9.88
CA MET A 329 19.44 -19.36 8.60
C MET A 329 19.45 -20.89 8.67
N SER A 330 19.47 -21.48 9.87
CA SER A 330 19.61 -22.93 10.06
C SER A 330 18.48 -23.77 9.45
N GLY A 331 17.29 -23.17 9.28
CA GLY A 331 16.13 -23.81 8.67
C GLY A 331 15.92 -23.48 7.19
N ARG A 332 16.74 -22.61 6.60
CA ARG A 332 16.56 -22.16 5.22
C ARG A 332 16.83 -23.29 4.24
N LYS A 333 16.01 -23.34 3.21
CA LYS A 333 16.13 -24.29 2.09
C LYS A 333 17.13 -23.72 1.09
N VAL A 334 18.42 -23.76 1.41
CA VAL A 334 19.47 -23.05 0.67
C VAL A 334 19.71 -23.66 -0.71
N VAL A 335 19.73 -22.80 -1.73
CA VAL A 335 20.14 -23.16 -3.09
C VAL A 335 21.65 -23.30 -3.15
N GLN A 336 22.14 -24.47 -3.52
CA GLN A 336 23.58 -24.81 -3.51
C GLN A 336 24.34 -24.31 -4.74
N ARG A 337 23.64 -24.03 -5.84
CA ARG A 337 24.21 -23.51 -7.09
C ARG A 337 23.18 -22.68 -7.85
N GLN A 338 23.64 -21.69 -8.61
CA GLN A 338 22.78 -20.88 -9.46
C GLN A 338 21.91 -21.77 -10.37
N GLY A 339 20.61 -21.45 -10.45
CA GLY A 339 19.63 -22.20 -11.23
C GLY A 339 19.19 -23.53 -10.61
N GLY A 340 19.72 -23.91 -9.44
CA GLY A 340 19.36 -25.14 -8.72
C GLY A 340 18.09 -25.04 -7.86
N VAL A 341 17.11 -24.23 -8.27
CA VAL A 341 15.89 -24.00 -7.47
C VAL A 341 14.93 -25.17 -7.63
N ASP A 342 14.47 -25.72 -6.51
CA ASP A 342 13.46 -26.79 -6.43
C ASP A 342 12.60 -26.68 -5.16
N ALA A 343 11.67 -27.62 -4.94
CA ALA A 343 10.74 -27.59 -3.79
C ALA A 343 11.44 -27.67 -2.41
N ASN A 344 12.70 -28.11 -2.38
CA ASN A 344 13.56 -28.28 -1.21
C ASN A 344 14.71 -27.28 -1.15
N HIS A 345 14.94 -26.49 -2.20
CA HIS A 345 15.98 -25.48 -2.27
C HIS A 345 15.42 -24.23 -2.96
N LEU A 346 15.03 -23.21 -2.18
CA LEU A 346 14.42 -21.97 -2.68
C LEU A 346 15.20 -20.70 -2.32
N SER A 347 16.03 -20.75 -1.29
CA SER A 347 16.66 -19.57 -0.68
C SER A 347 18.06 -19.36 -1.24
N TYR A 348 18.27 -18.27 -1.97
CA TYR A 348 19.62 -17.75 -2.21
C TYR A 348 20.06 -16.93 -1.00
N ILE A 349 21.10 -17.38 -0.30
CA ILE A 349 21.70 -16.62 0.78
C ILE A 349 22.88 -15.84 0.19
N LEU A 350 22.74 -14.52 0.14
CA LEU A 350 23.72 -13.65 -0.50
C LEU A 350 24.88 -13.37 0.46
N ASP A 351 26.08 -13.23 -0.10
CA ASP A 351 27.19 -12.57 0.57
C ASP A 351 27.10 -11.04 0.39
N GLU A 352 28.00 -10.31 1.04
CA GLU A 352 28.03 -8.85 1.00
C GLU A 352 28.21 -8.31 -0.43
N GLU A 353 29.08 -8.93 -1.22
CA GLU A 353 29.39 -8.46 -2.56
C GLU A 353 28.22 -8.65 -3.53
N SER A 354 27.56 -9.81 -3.47
CA SER A 354 26.34 -10.08 -4.24
C SER A 354 25.20 -9.17 -3.81
N ALA A 355 25.09 -8.85 -2.51
CA ALA A 355 24.06 -7.97 -1.99
C ALA A 355 24.18 -6.52 -2.50
N LYS A 356 25.40 -6.00 -2.73
CA LYS A 356 25.63 -4.64 -3.26
C LYS A 356 25.00 -4.39 -4.63
N GLN A 357 24.79 -5.44 -5.42
CA GLN A 357 24.12 -5.34 -6.73
C GLN A 357 22.65 -4.95 -6.59
N PHE A 358 22.03 -5.25 -5.46
CA PHE A 358 20.65 -4.89 -5.14
C PHE A 358 20.58 -3.58 -4.37
N ASN A 359 21.12 -2.51 -4.96
CA ASN A 359 20.95 -1.15 -4.45
C ASN A 359 19.88 -0.38 -5.23
N ILE A 360 19.30 0.63 -4.59
CA ILE A 360 18.14 1.36 -5.12
C ILE A 360 18.39 1.98 -6.50
N ASN A 361 19.59 2.52 -6.74
CA ASN A 361 19.95 3.12 -8.02
C ASN A 361 20.03 2.05 -9.12
N ALA A 362 20.67 0.91 -8.83
CA ALA A 362 20.74 -0.21 -9.78
C ALA A 362 19.36 -0.79 -10.10
N VAL A 363 18.48 -0.91 -9.10
CA VAL A 363 17.13 -1.46 -9.27
C VAL A 363 16.25 -0.57 -10.15
N PHE A 364 16.28 0.75 -9.96
CA PHE A 364 15.45 1.67 -10.76
C PHE A 364 16.13 2.21 -12.03
N ALA A 365 17.45 2.04 -12.21
CA ALA A 365 18.16 2.52 -13.40
C ALA A 365 17.52 2.06 -14.73
N PRO A 366 17.10 0.78 -14.90
CA PRO A 366 16.47 0.33 -16.15
C PRO A 366 15.10 0.94 -16.45
N THR A 367 14.48 1.61 -15.48
CA THR A 367 13.11 2.12 -15.55
C THR A 367 13.02 3.64 -15.36
N GLY A 368 14.13 4.36 -15.54
CA GLY A 368 14.17 5.82 -15.48
C GLY A 368 14.94 6.40 -14.28
N GLY A 369 15.49 5.55 -13.41
CA GLY A 369 16.28 5.96 -12.26
C GLY A 369 15.43 6.41 -11.08
N THR A 370 16.06 7.09 -10.13
CA THR A 370 15.51 7.42 -8.81
C THR A 370 14.98 8.85 -8.69
N GLY A 371 14.86 9.60 -9.79
CA GLY A 371 14.46 11.02 -9.78
C GLY A 371 13.07 11.30 -9.19
N PHE A 372 12.18 10.29 -9.19
CA PHE A 372 10.84 10.38 -8.61
C PHE A 372 10.83 10.25 -7.07
N ILE A 373 11.95 9.82 -6.48
CA ILE A 373 12.07 9.52 -5.05
C ILE A 373 12.39 10.79 -4.27
N ASP A 374 11.73 10.96 -3.13
CA ASP A 374 12.06 11.93 -2.10
C ASP A 374 12.96 11.27 -1.05
N PHE A 375 14.27 11.44 -1.23
CA PHE A 375 15.27 10.94 -0.28
C PHE A 375 15.39 11.80 0.98
N ASP A 376 14.78 12.99 0.99
CA ASP A 376 14.78 13.91 2.12
C ASP A 376 13.66 13.60 3.12
N TYR A 377 12.78 12.62 2.82
CA TYR A 377 11.79 12.15 3.77
C TYR A 377 12.47 11.46 4.96
N LYS A 378 12.70 12.24 6.03
CA LYS A 378 13.33 11.76 7.27
C LYS A 378 12.27 11.33 8.28
N HIS A 379 12.03 10.04 8.40
CA HIS A 379 11.48 9.44 9.63
C HIS A 379 12.00 8.01 9.80
N THR A 380 12.40 7.66 11.03
CA THR A 380 12.80 6.31 11.40
C THR A 380 11.58 5.38 11.38
N ALA A 381 11.79 4.17 10.85
CA ALA A 381 10.77 3.16 10.56
C ALA A 381 9.55 3.18 11.48
N ALA A 382 8.35 3.22 10.89
CA ALA A 382 7.09 3.18 11.62
C ALA A 382 7.13 2.09 12.71
N GLN A 383 6.74 2.38 13.95
CA GLN A 383 6.59 1.36 15.00
C GLN A 383 5.25 0.64 14.84
N THR A 384 5.07 -0.50 15.52
CA THR A 384 3.78 -1.20 15.54
C THR A 384 2.71 -0.30 16.14
N GLN A 385 1.90 0.35 15.29
CA GLN A 385 0.85 1.25 15.76
C GLN A 385 -0.46 0.51 16.01
N LYS A 386 -1.16 0.85 17.11
CA LYS A 386 -2.56 0.48 17.32
C LYS A 386 -3.39 1.01 16.16
N VAL A 387 -4.34 0.20 15.66
CA VAL A 387 -5.36 0.68 14.72
C VAL A 387 -6.11 1.82 15.43
N PRO A 388 -6.11 3.06 14.90
CA PRO A 388 -6.87 4.13 15.51
C PRO A 388 -8.36 3.76 15.50
N ASP A 389 -9.05 3.91 16.64
CA ASP A 389 -10.50 3.80 16.70
C ASP A 389 -11.11 4.95 15.88
N MET A 390 -11.67 4.60 14.73
CA MET A 390 -12.32 5.53 13.79
C MET A 390 -13.81 5.25 13.68
N SER A 391 -14.46 4.99 14.82
CA SER A 391 -15.92 5.08 14.94
C SER A 391 -16.41 6.38 14.25
N PRO A 392 -17.50 6.34 13.47
CA PRO A 392 -18.01 7.52 12.78
C PRO A 392 -18.22 8.64 13.79
N ILE A 393 -17.72 9.85 13.48
CA ILE A 393 -18.13 11.06 14.20
C ILE A 393 -19.65 11.05 14.15
N ALA A 394 -20.29 10.91 15.32
CA ALA A 394 -21.73 10.91 15.46
C ALA A 394 -22.28 12.08 14.65
N LYS A 395 -23.27 11.83 13.79
CA LYS A 395 -24.02 12.88 13.11
C LYS A 395 -24.35 13.92 14.16
N SER A 396 -23.90 15.17 13.96
CA SER A 396 -24.32 16.28 14.80
C SER A 396 -25.84 16.28 14.79
N THR A 397 -26.43 15.83 15.89
CA THR A 397 -27.86 16.01 16.11
C THR A 397 -28.01 17.51 16.28
N SER A 398 -28.63 18.14 15.27
CA SER A 398 -29.06 19.52 15.30
C SER A 398 -29.73 19.78 16.65
N GLY A 399 -29.16 20.69 17.43
CA GLY A 399 -29.73 21.16 18.68
C GLY A 399 -31.17 21.59 18.41
N THR A 400 -32.11 20.87 19.02
CA THR A 400 -33.49 21.33 19.12
C THR A 400 -33.47 22.50 20.08
N GLN A 401 -33.86 23.66 19.54
CA GLN A 401 -34.01 24.89 20.29
C GLN A 401 -34.85 24.65 21.55
N THR A 402 -34.32 25.12 22.67
CA THR A 402 -35.07 25.42 23.89
C THR A 402 -36.26 26.31 23.57
N GLN A 403 -37.48 25.78 23.73
CA GLN A 403 -38.66 26.59 24.00
C GLN A 403 -39.04 26.44 25.47
N ARG A 404 -39.26 27.58 26.11
CA ARG A 404 -39.54 27.76 27.53
C ARG A 404 -40.97 27.33 27.88
N ASP A 405 -41.07 26.73 29.06
CA ASP A 405 -42.11 26.80 30.09
C ASP A 405 -43.54 27.21 29.71
N ALA A 406 -44.49 26.32 30.02
CA ALA A 406 -45.67 26.64 30.82
C ALA A 406 -46.37 25.37 31.36
N GLY A 407 -46.35 25.19 32.68
CA GLY A 407 -47.51 24.76 33.49
C GLY A 407 -47.93 23.28 33.51
N GLY A 408 -47.97 22.71 34.72
CA GLY A 408 -49.16 21.97 35.18
C GLY A 408 -48.99 20.52 35.66
N HIS A 409 -49.02 20.39 37.00
CA HIS A 409 -49.66 19.31 37.78
C HIS A 409 -49.14 17.85 37.77
N VAL A 410 -48.43 17.52 38.87
CA VAL A 410 -48.75 16.49 39.89
C VAL A 410 -49.80 15.43 39.51
N LEU A 411 -49.42 14.14 39.53
CA LEU A 411 -49.93 13.14 40.49
C LEU A 411 -49.27 11.75 40.32
N SER A 412 -49.30 11.05 41.45
CA SER A 412 -48.63 9.84 41.91
C SER A 412 -49.20 8.49 41.43
N ASN A 413 -48.46 7.43 41.81
CA ASN A 413 -48.81 6.00 41.92
C ASN A 413 -48.55 5.16 40.66
N GLY A 414 -48.03 3.93 40.72
CA GLY A 414 -47.66 3.09 41.85
C GLY A 414 -47.13 1.73 41.36
N ARG A 415 -46.12 1.23 42.08
CA ARG A 415 -45.80 -0.17 42.45
C ARG A 415 -46.28 -1.38 41.62
N SER A 416 -45.33 -2.33 41.58
CA SER A 416 -45.45 -3.81 41.63
C SER A 416 -45.82 -4.52 40.32
N GLY A 417 -45.33 -5.71 39.98
CA GLY A 417 -44.46 -6.71 40.62
C GLY A 417 -44.02 -7.72 39.53
N LEU A 418 -42.88 -8.42 39.70
CA LEU A 418 -42.79 -9.88 39.97
C LEU A 418 -43.60 -10.75 38.96
N ARG A 419 -43.13 -11.82 38.33
CA ARG A 419 -42.08 -12.81 38.65
C ARG A 419 -42.05 -13.84 37.50
N ARG A 420 -40.90 -14.52 37.33
CA ARG A 420 -40.66 -15.96 37.02
C ARG A 420 -41.50 -16.65 35.90
N GLY A 421 -40.96 -17.46 35.01
CA GLY A 421 -39.69 -18.20 34.97
C GLY A 421 -39.90 -19.56 34.29
N SER A 422 -38.82 -20.12 33.73
CA SER A 422 -38.63 -21.54 33.35
C SER A 422 -39.51 -22.04 32.19
N SER A 423 -39.19 -23.07 31.41
CA SER A 423 -38.00 -23.86 31.12
C SER A 423 -38.38 -24.84 29.98
N ARG A 424 -37.38 -25.57 29.46
CA ARG A 424 -37.48 -26.81 28.68
C ARG A 424 -37.91 -26.69 27.21
N SER A 425 -37.47 -27.51 26.27
CA SER A 425 -36.36 -28.46 26.16
C SER A 425 -36.48 -29.14 24.79
N HIS A 426 -35.34 -29.51 24.20
CA HIS A 426 -35.13 -30.67 23.31
C HIS A 426 -35.66 -30.65 21.86
N GLY A 427 -34.77 -31.02 20.94
CA GLY A 427 -35.12 -31.31 19.54
C GLY A 427 -33.91 -31.52 18.64
N ARG A 428 -33.08 -32.53 18.95
CA ARG A 428 -31.93 -32.96 18.14
C ARG A 428 -32.42 -33.72 16.91
N ARG A 429 -32.02 -33.34 15.69
CA ARG A 429 -32.06 -34.24 14.52
C ARG A 429 -30.84 -34.00 13.62
N LYS A 430 -29.99 -35.03 13.53
CA LYS A 430 -28.94 -35.21 12.53
C LYS A 430 -29.57 -35.79 11.26
N THR A 431 -29.17 -35.31 10.09
CA THR A 431 -29.21 -36.08 8.84
C THR A 431 -27.97 -35.78 8.02
N HIS A 432 -27.24 -36.84 7.69
CA HIS A 432 -26.18 -36.88 6.68
C HIS A 432 -26.78 -36.71 5.28
N HIS A 433 -26.09 -36.02 4.37
CA HIS A 433 -26.02 -36.48 2.97
C HIS A 433 -24.74 -36.02 2.23
N ARG A 434 -24.18 -37.02 1.56
CA ARG A 434 -23.11 -37.13 0.55
C ARG A 434 -22.81 -35.94 -0.37
N SER A 435 -21.49 -35.68 -0.47
CA SER A 435 -20.64 -35.58 -1.68
C SER A 435 -21.27 -35.41 -3.07
N HIS A 436 -20.87 -34.35 -3.78
CA HIS A 436 -20.65 -34.38 -5.23
C HIS A 436 -19.43 -33.54 -5.62
N ALA A 437 -18.56 -34.16 -6.41
CA ALA A 437 -17.39 -33.58 -7.06
C ALA A 437 -17.79 -33.11 -8.46
N HIS A 438 -17.28 -31.95 -8.89
CA HIS A 438 -17.28 -31.57 -10.30
C HIS A 438 -15.90 -31.06 -10.72
N SER A 439 -15.33 -31.84 -11.65
CA SER A 439 -14.25 -31.54 -12.57
C SER A 439 -14.78 -30.59 -13.65
N MET A 440 -14.00 -29.59 -14.05
CA MET A 440 -14.06 -29.05 -15.42
C MET A 440 -12.67 -28.66 -15.91
N HIS A 441 -12.46 -29.00 -17.18
CA HIS A 441 -11.32 -28.79 -18.05
C HIS A 441 -10.97 -27.32 -18.27
#